data_AF-A0A2N9F050-F1
#
_entry.id   AF-A0A2N9F050-F1
#
_cell.length_a   1.000
_cell.length_b   1.000
_cell.length_c   1.000
_cell.angle_alpha   90.00
_cell.angle_beta   90.00
_cell.angle_gamma   90.00
#
_symmetry.space_group_name_H-M   'P 1'
#
loop_
_entity.id
_entity.type
_entity.pdbx_description
1 polymer ?
#
loop_
_entity_poly.entity_id
_entity_poly.type
_entity_poly.pdbx_seq_one_letter_code
_entity_poly.pdbx_strand_id
1 'polypeptide(L)'
;MLERERIRSITGECSYSAQLRWLWRKIWKLAIPGKIKHFLWRAYHETLPTNHQLHRRNIRSSSLCSICDQKEETTYHAIWQCPLARNTWALIHGRLQKLSNQDGEFSRFLQWIFKALPKEEVEDWAVTAWSIWNARNRFVHEDCQIPPQTIRANALAIRSEFNQARLSFQH
;
A
#
# COMPACT_ATOMS: atom_id res chain seq x y z
N MET A 1 33.57 44.63 -4.38
CA MET A 1 33.28 44.05 -3.05
C MET A 1 31.79 43.74 -2.98
N LEU A 2 31.36 42.91 -3.94
CA LEU A 2 30.02 42.34 -4.10
C LEU A 2 30.29 40.82 -4.20
N GLU A 3 29.30 39.98 -3.91
CA GLU A 3 29.37 38.50 -4.01
C GLU A 3 29.75 37.70 -2.74
N ARG A 4 29.20 38.02 -1.55
CA ARG A 4 29.26 37.08 -0.40
C ARG A 4 27.99 36.86 0.42
N GLU A 5 26.83 37.36 0.00
CA GLU A 5 25.58 37.18 0.76
C GLU A 5 24.45 36.48 -0.01
N ARG A 6 24.77 35.66 -1.02
CA ARG A 6 23.74 35.00 -1.85
C ARG A 6 23.82 33.47 -1.89
N ILE A 7 24.04 32.81 -0.76
CA ILE A 7 23.68 31.39 -0.60
C ILE A 7 23.14 31.16 0.82
N ARG A 8 22.02 31.81 1.17
CA ARG A 8 21.12 31.28 2.20
C ARG A 8 20.16 30.33 1.50
N SER A 9 20.24 29.07 1.89
CA SER A 9 19.52 27.91 1.39
C SER A 9 18.05 28.20 1.06
N ILE A 10 17.73 28.28 -0.23
CA ILE A 10 16.40 27.96 -0.72
C ILE A 10 16.32 26.44 -0.76
N THR A 11 16.18 25.79 0.40
CA THR A 11 15.57 24.46 0.43
C THR A 11 14.07 24.68 0.26
N GLY A 12 13.66 24.80 -1.00
CA GLY A 12 12.25 24.83 -1.39
C GLY A 12 11.62 23.46 -1.15
N GLU A 13 11.43 23.08 0.11
CA GLU A 13 10.53 21.98 0.41
C GLU A 13 9.11 22.44 0.12
N CYS A 14 8.41 21.70 -0.75
CA CYS A 14 7.01 21.95 -1.00
C CYS A 14 6.24 21.79 0.33
N SER A 15 5.30 22.69 0.64
CA SER A 15 4.53 22.65 1.89
C SER A 15 3.86 21.28 2.14
N TYR A 16 3.49 20.59 1.05
CA TYR A 16 2.95 19.24 1.07
C TYR A 16 3.96 18.17 1.53
N SER A 17 5.24 18.26 1.14
CA SER A 17 6.26 17.30 1.59
C SER A 17 6.60 17.48 3.08
N ALA A 18 6.55 18.71 3.58
CA ALA A 18 6.71 19.00 5.01
C ALA A 18 5.59 18.36 5.84
N GLN A 19 4.32 18.45 5.39
CA GLN A 19 3.15 17.91 6.08
C GLN A 19 3.14 16.37 6.15
N LEU A 20 3.73 15.67 5.17
CA LEU A 20 3.75 14.20 5.13
C LEU A 20 5.03 13.57 5.68
N ARG A 21 5.99 14.37 6.14
CA ARG A 21 7.28 13.89 6.65
C ARG A 21 7.12 12.86 7.77
N TRP A 22 6.10 13.00 8.61
CA TRP A 22 5.79 12.04 9.68
C TRP A 22 5.40 10.66 9.14
N LEU A 23 4.62 10.60 8.06
CA LEU A 23 4.13 9.36 7.47
C LEU A 23 5.30 8.60 6.85
N TRP A 24 6.12 9.30 6.05
CA TRP A 24 7.30 8.69 5.43
C TRP A 24 8.29 8.18 6.47
N ARG A 25 8.57 8.95 7.53
CA ARG A 25 9.39 8.48 8.65
C ARG A 25 8.83 7.21 9.29
N LYS A 26 7.51 7.10 9.45
CA LYS A 26 6.89 5.87 9.97
C LYS A 26 7.03 4.70 8.99
N ILE A 27 6.71 4.88 7.71
CA ILE A 27 6.82 3.84 6.66
C ILE A 27 8.25 3.28 6.62
N TRP A 28 9.25 4.14 6.61
CA TRP A 28 10.65 3.70 6.51
C TRP A 28 11.17 3.00 7.76
N LYS A 29 10.56 3.26 8.94
CA LYS A 29 10.86 2.58 10.22
C LYS A 29 10.18 1.22 10.40
N LEU A 30 9.29 0.82 9.48
CA LEU A 30 8.64 -0.48 9.54
C LEU A 30 9.67 -1.62 9.36
N ALA A 31 9.54 -2.68 10.14
CA ALA A 31 10.28 -3.92 10.03
C ALA A 31 9.65 -4.83 8.98
N ILE A 32 9.65 -4.38 7.72
CA ILE A 32 9.14 -5.10 6.56
C ILE A 32 10.11 -4.95 5.37
N PRO A 33 10.05 -5.84 4.37
CA PRO A 33 10.88 -5.75 3.17
C PRO A 33 10.78 -4.38 2.46
N GLY A 34 11.91 -3.87 1.94
CA GLY A 34 11.97 -2.58 1.25
C GLY A 34 11.01 -2.46 0.06
N LYS A 35 10.80 -3.55 -0.68
CA LYS A 35 9.82 -3.61 -1.80
C LYS A 35 8.40 -3.25 -1.36
N ILE A 36 8.01 -3.61 -0.14
CA ILE A 36 6.67 -3.33 0.41
C ILE A 36 6.57 -1.86 0.83
N LYS A 37 7.65 -1.28 1.37
CA LYS A 37 7.71 0.16 1.66
C LYS A 37 7.56 0.99 0.39
N HIS A 38 8.25 0.59 -0.68
CA HIS A 38 8.14 1.24 -1.99
C HIS A 38 6.74 1.08 -2.59
N PHE A 39 6.12 -0.09 -2.44
CA PHE A 39 4.72 -0.30 -2.80
C PHE A 39 3.77 0.66 -2.08
N LEU A 40 3.90 0.84 -0.76
CA LEU A 40 3.07 1.78 0.00
C LEU A 40 3.24 3.22 -0.51
N TRP A 41 4.47 3.63 -0.83
CA TRP A 41 4.74 4.92 -1.43
C TRP A 41 4.02 5.07 -2.78
N ARG A 42 4.13 4.07 -3.66
CA ARG A 42 3.46 4.08 -4.96
C ARG A 42 1.94 4.12 -4.84
N ALA A 43 1.39 3.36 -3.91
CA ALA A 43 -0.03 3.30 -3.62
C ALA A 43 -0.56 4.64 -3.10
N TYR A 44 0.17 5.28 -2.18
CA TYR A 44 -0.18 6.61 -1.66
C TYR A 44 -0.28 7.68 -2.77
N HIS A 45 0.65 7.64 -3.72
CA HIS A 45 0.70 8.58 -4.84
C HIS A 45 -0.18 8.16 -6.04
N GLU A 46 -1.01 7.12 -5.90
CA GLU A 46 -1.89 6.65 -6.98
C GLU A 46 -1.10 6.31 -8.27
N THR A 47 0.10 5.75 -8.12
CA THR A 47 1.01 5.39 -9.23
C THR A 47 1.08 3.89 -9.49
N LEU A 48 0.21 3.11 -8.84
CA LEU A 48 0.03 1.70 -9.18
C LEU A 48 -0.73 1.56 -10.51
N PRO A 49 -0.42 0.54 -11.35
CA PRO A 49 -1.09 0.29 -12.62
C PRO A 49 -2.47 -0.34 -12.41
N THR A 50 -3.36 0.36 -11.71
CA THR A 50 -4.77 -0.02 -11.59
C THR A 50 -5.51 0.29 -12.89
N ASN A 51 -6.63 -0.37 -13.17
CA ASN A 51 -7.39 -0.13 -14.39
C ASN A 51 -7.89 1.31 -14.48
N HIS A 52 -8.27 1.95 -13.36
CA HIS A 52 -8.58 3.38 -13.35
C HIS A 52 -7.39 4.23 -13.86
N GLN A 53 -6.17 3.96 -13.38
CA GLN A 53 -4.98 4.71 -13.81
C GLN A 53 -4.58 4.43 -15.26
N LEU A 54 -4.70 3.18 -15.71
CA LEU A 54 -4.38 2.77 -17.07
C LEU A 54 -5.41 3.31 -18.07
N HIS A 55 -6.69 3.30 -17.72
CA HIS A 55 -7.77 3.89 -18.51
C HIS A 55 -7.57 5.40 -18.67
N ARG A 56 -7.25 6.12 -17.59
CA ARG A 56 -6.94 7.56 -17.64
C ARG A 56 -5.77 7.91 -18.58
N ARG A 57 -4.87 6.96 -18.83
CA ARG A 57 -3.73 7.09 -19.76
C ARG A 57 -4.01 6.54 -21.16
N ASN A 58 -5.25 6.17 -21.46
CA ASN A 58 -5.67 5.52 -22.71
C ASN A 58 -4.92 4.20 -23.02
N ILE A 59 -4.47 3.48 -21.98
CA ILE A 59 -3.78 2.18 -22.12
C ILE A 59 -4.78 1.02 -22.04
N ARG A 60 -5.85 1.16 -21.25
CA ARG A 60 -6.96 0.21 -21.15
C ARG A 60 -8.26 0.84 -21.61
N SER A 61 -9.14 0.05 -22.21
CA SER A 61 -10.46 0.47 -22.68
C SER A 61 -11.52 0.58 -21.57
N SER A 62 -11.28 -0.02 -20.40
CA SER A 62 -12.20 0.00 -19.27
C SER A 62 -11.45 0.30 -17.96
N SER A 63 -12.09 1.07 -17.08
CA SER A 63 -11.64 1.37 -15.72
C SER A 63 -12.09 0.31 -14.70
N LEU A 64 -12.99 -0.60 -15.06
CA LEU A 64 -13.56 -1.61 -14.16
C LEU A 64 -12.51 -2.56 -13.60
N CYS A 65 -12.71 -3.05 -12.38
CA CYS A 65 -11.83 -4.03 -11.75
C CYS A 65 -11.91 -5.37 -12.44
N SER A 66 -10.77 -5.89 -12.89
CA SER A 66 -10.71 -7.17 -13.59
C SER A 66 -11.23 -8.34 -12.75
N ILE A 67 -11.17 -8.25 -11.41
CA ILE A 67 -11.56 -9.34 -10.51
C ILE A 67 -13.07 -9.37 -10.28
N CYS A 68 -13.70 -8.23 -10.03
CA CYS A 68 -15.11 -8.18 -9.62
C CYS A 68 -16.04 -7.63 -10.68
N ASP A 69 -15.52 -6.91 -11.67
CA ASP A 69 -16.25 -6.26 -12.77
C ASP A 69 -17.42 -5.36 -12.33
N GLN A 70 -17.41 -4.90 -11.07
CA GLN A 70 -18.53 -4.16 -10.46
C GLN A 70 -18.25 -2.67 -10.24
N LYS A 71 -17.00 -2.29 -10.04
CA LYS A 71 -16.57 -0.92 -9.73
C LYS A 71 -15.28 -0.60 -10.45
N GLU A 72 -15.00 0.69 -10.62
CA GLU A 72 -13.69 1.15 -11.09
C GLU A 72 -12.56 0.69 -10.17
N GLU A 73 -11.47 0.21 -10.77
CA GLU A 73 -10.31 -0.25 -10.04
C GLU A 73 -9.41 0.93 -9.64
N THR A 74 -9.77 1.62 -8.57
CA THR A 74 -8.87 2.55 -7.88
C THR A 74 -7.87 1.76 -7.00
N THR A 75 -6.81 2.42 -6.52
CA THR A 75 -5.88 1.80 -5.54
C THR A 75 -6.63 1.36 -4.28
N TYR A 76 -7.56 2.20 -3.82
CA TYR A 76 -8.41 1.90 -2.68
C TYR A 76 -9.34 0.71 -2.94
N HIS A 77 -9.94 0.63 -4.14
CA HIS A 77 -10.75 -0.54 -4.50
C HIS A 77 -9.89 -1.82 -4.52
N ALA A 78 -8.77 -1.81 -5.24
CA ALA A 78 -7.94 -3.00 -5.42
C ALA A 78 -7.40 -3.56 -4.09
N ILE A 79 -7.03 -2.70 -3.14
CA ILE A 79 -6.39 -3.11 -1.88
C ILE A 79 -7.41 -3.32 -0.75
N TRP A 80 -8.55 -2.63 -0.76
CA TRP A 80 -9.46 -2.57 0.38
C TRP A 80 -10.90 -3.04 0.07
N GLN A 81 -11.52 -2.48 -0.97
CA GLN A 81 -12.97 -2.68 -1.20
C GLN A 81 -13.32 -3.87 -2.10
N CYS A 82 -12.41 -4.30 -2.97
CA CYS A 82 -12.62 -5.42 -3.88
C CYS A 82 -13.05 -6.67 -3.08
N PRO A 83 -14.01 -7.49 -3.54
CA PRO A 83 -14.41 -8.72 -2.87
C PRO A 83 -13.24 -9.62 -2.48
N LEU A 84 -12.21 -9.75 -3.34
CA LEU A 84 -10.99 -10.50 -3.03
C LEU A 84 -10.26 -9.91 -1.80
N ALA A 85 -10.08 -8.60 -1.79
CA ALA A 85 -9.45 -7.88 -0.69
C ALA A 85 -10.26 -8.04 0.59
N ARG A 86 -11.57 -7.78 0.55
CA ARG A 86 -12.48 -7.89 1.70
C ARG A 86 -12.47 -9.29 2.31
N ASN A 87 -12.53 -10.32 1.48
CA ASN A 87 -12.48 -11.70 1.96
C ASN A 87 -11.12 -12.04 2.59
N THR A 88 -10.03 -11.44 2.12
CA THR A 88 -8.70 -11.58 2.74
C THR A 88 -8.64 -10.86 4.08
N TRP A 89 -9.15 -9.63 4.17
CA TRP A 89 -9.19 -8.85 5.40
C TRP A 89 -10.09 -9.48 6.47
N ALA A 90 -11.15 -10.18 6.08
CA ALA A 90 -12.03 -10.92 6.99
C ALA A 90 -11.30 -12.03 7.77
N LEU A 91 -10.17 -12.53 7.26
CA LEU A 91 -9.34 -13.53 7.93
C LEU A 91 -8.45 -12.93 9.04
N ILE A 92 -8.30 -11.60 9.10
CA ILE A 92 -7.49 -10.93 10.13
C ILE A 92 -8.43 -10.49 11.25
N HIS A 93 -8.24 -10.99 12.47
CA HIS A 93 -9.04 -10.58 13.62
C HIS A 93 -8.64 -9.19 14.14
N GLY A 94 -9.60 -8.45 14.71
CA GLY A 94 -9.33 -7.19 15.41
C GLY A 94 -9.88 -5.95 14.71
N ARG A 95 -9.15 -4.84 14.82
CA ARG A 95 -9.64 -3.49 14.45
C ARG A 95 -9.93 -3.35 12.96
N LEU A 96 -9.17 -4.05 12.11
CA LEU A 96 -9.30 -3.99 10.66
C LEU A 96 -10.67 -4.49 10.15
N GLN A 97 -11.28 -5.49 10.80
CA GLN A 97 -12.59 -6.01 10.40
C GLN A 97 -13.73 -5.00 10.58
N LYS A 98 -13.56 -4.04 11.49
CA LYS A 98 -14.58 -3.06 11.86
C LYS A 98 -14.53 -1.78 11.03
N LEU A 99 -13.59 -1.68 10.09
CA LEU A 99 -13.40 -0.47 9.31
C LEU A 99 -14.44 -0.36 8.20
N SER A 100 -14.91 0.85 8.00
CA SER A 100 -15.87 1.17 6.95
C SER A 100 -15.28 0.92 5.56
N ASN A 101 -16.13 0.45 4.64
CA ASN A 101 -15.80 0.26 3.22
C ASN A 101 -16.34 1.41 2.35
N GLN A 102 -16.65 2.57 2.93
CA GLN A 102 -17.07 3.76 2.19
C GLN A 102 -15.99 4.19 1.19
N ASP A 103 -16.45 4.75 0.08
CA ASP A 103 -15.57 5.27 -0.97
C ASP A 103 -14.70 6.41 -0.43
N GLY A 104 -13.44 6.45 -0.85
CA GLY A 104 -12.47 7.41 -0.35
C GLY A 104 -11.12 7.33 -1.07
N GLU A 105 -10.26 8.29 -0.78
CA GLU A 105 -8.90 8.32 -1.30
C GLU A 105 -7.98 7.41 -0.49
N PHE A 106 -7.20 6.58 -1.20
CA PHE A 106 -6.24 5.68 -0.55
C PHE A 106 -5.23 6.45 0.33
N SER A 107 -4.86 7.67 -0.07
CA SER A 107 -3.95 8.54 0.69
C SER A 107 -4.46 8.87 2.09
N ARG A 108 -5.76 9.21 2.24
CA ARG A 108 -6.39 9.48 3.53
C ARG A 108 -6.53 8.21 4.36
N PHE A 109 -6.91 7.12 3.71
CA PHE A 109 -7.02 5.82 4.35
C PHE A 109 -5.67 5.35 4.92
N LEU A 110 -4.59 5.43 4.14
CA LEU A 110 -3.25 5.08 4.59
C LEU A 110 -2.81 5.94 5.77
N GLN A 111 -3.04 7.26 5.73
CA GLN A 111 -2.73 8.13 6.85
C GLN A 111 -3.49 7.75 8.12
N TRP A 112 -4.76 7.37 7.98
CA TRP A 112 -5.58 6.91 9.11
C TRP A 112 -5.03 5.61 9.70
N ILE A 113 -4.68 4.61 8.87
CA ILE A 113 -4.05 3.36 9.31
C ILE A 113 -2.82 3.63 10.18
N PHE A 114 -1.93 4.51 9.74
CA PHE A 114 -0.69 4.84 10.47
C PHE A 114 -0.90 5.70 11.74
N LYS A 115 -2.08 6.29 11.91
CA LYS A 115 -2.48 7.04 13.11
C LYS A 115 -3.23 6.16 14.11
N ALA A 116 -4.07 5.24 13.64
CA ALA A 116 -5.00 4.47 14.45
C ALA A 116 -4.44 3.13 14.95
N LEU A 117 -3.50 2.53 14.21
CA LEU A 117 -2.97 1.20 14.51
C LEU A 117 -1.56 1.26 15.11
N PRO A 118 -1.24 0.34 16.04
CA PRO A 118 0.12 0.17 16.52
C PRO A 118 1.05 -0.33 15.41
N LYS A 119 2.36 -0.15 15.60
CA LYS A 119 3.38 -0.47 14.58
C LYS A 119 3.25 -1.89 14.04
N GLU A 120 3.08 -2.89 14.91
CA GLU A 120 2.99 -4.30 14.49
C GLU A 120 1.76 -4.59 13.61
N GLU A 121 0.61 -4.00 13.95
CA GLU A 121 -0.61 -4.10 13.14
C GLU A 121 -0.45 -3.38 11.78
N VAL A 122 0.22 -2.23 11.76
CA VAL A 122 0.54 -1.52 10.49
C VAL A 122 1.44 -2.38 9.59
N GLU A 123 2.39 -3.09 10.18
CA GLU A 123 3.30 -3.96 9.43
C GLU A 123 2.56 -5.18 8.87
N ASP A 124 1.70 -5.82 9.66
CA ASP A 124 0.85 -6.93 9.19
C ASP A 124 -0.11 -6.48 8.09
N TRP A 125 -0.72 -5.30 8.27
CA TRP A 125 -1.56 -4.66 7.27
C TRP A 125 -0.77 -4.38 5.98
N ALA A 126 0.43 -3.81 6.06
CA ALA A 126 1.24 -3.48 4.89
C ALA A 126 1.62 -4.72 4.07
N VAL A 127 2.02 -5.80 4.74
CA VAL A 127 2.39 -7.06 4.08
C VAL A 127 1.16 -7.75 3.47
N THR A 128 0.00 -7.66 4.13
CA THR A 128 -1.25 -8.19 3.58
C THR A 128 -1.72 -7.40 2.37
N ALA A 129 -1.70 -6.06 2.43
CA ALA A 129 -2.03 -5.19 1.29
C ALA A 129 -1.13 -5.49 0.07
N TRP A 130 0.16 -5.71 0.30
CA TRP A 130 1.09 -6.15 -0.76
C TRP A 130 0.73 -7.51 -1.34
N SER A 131 0.35 -8.47 -0.49
CA SER A 131 -0.03 -9.81 -0.93
C SER A 131 -1.33 -9.80 -1.75
N ILE A 132 -2.31 -8.97 -1.36
CA ILE A 132 -3.53 -8.73 -2.13
C ILE A 132 -3.19 -8.12 -3.50
N TRP A 133 -2.33 -7.10 -3.52
CA TRP A 133 -1.89 -6.48 -4.77
C TRP A 133 -1.21 -7.49 -5.71
N ASN A 134 -0.35 -8.37 -5.18
CA ASN A 134 0.27 -9.43 -5.99
C ASN A 134 -0.74 -10.45 -6.48
N ALA A 135 -1.70 -10.87 -5.65
CA ALA A 135 -2.76 -11.78 -6.08
C ALA A 135 -3.59 -11.17 -7.22
N ARG A 136 -3.91 -9.86 -7.13
CA ARG A 136 -4.55 -9.13 -8.23
C ARG A 136 -3.67 -9.12 -9.49
N ASN A 137 -2.37 -8.90 -9.37
CA ASN A 137 -1.49 -8.89 -10.54
C ASN A 137 -1.39 -10.27 -11.19
N ARG A 138 -1.32 -11.35 -10.40
CA ARG A 138 -1.35 -12.72 -10.93
C ARG A 138 -2.66 -12.98 -11.68
N PHE A 139 -3.79 -12.54 -11.15
CA PHE A 139 -5.05 -12.63 -11.89
C PHE A 139 -4.99 -11.84 -13.21
N VAL A 140 -4.50 -10.60 -13.19
CA VAL A 140 -4.47 -9.75 -14.39
C VAL A 140 -3.49 -10.20 -15.48
N HIS A 141 -2.38 -10.85 -15.11
CA HIS A 141 -1.31 -11.22 -16.05
C HIS A 141 -1.25 -12.72 -16.37
N GLU A 142 -1.77 -13.57 -15.48
CA GLU A 142 -1.69 -15.04 -15.58
C GLU A 142 -3.07 -15.70 -15.52
N ASP A 143 -4.16 -14.92 -15.40
CA ASP A 143 -5.53 -15.43 -15.17
C ASP A 143 -5.63 -16.38 -13.97
N CYS A 144 -4.74 -16.19 -12.98
CA CYS A 144 -4.62 -17.04 -11.82
C CYS A 144 -5.27 -16.39 -10.59
N GLN A 145 -6.44 -16.90 -10.21
CA GLN A 145 -7.14 -16.43 -9.01
C GLN A 145 -6.62 -17.13 -7.74
N ILE A 146 -5.99 -16.35 -6.86
CA ILE A 146 -5.45 -16.86 -5.60
C ILE A 146 -6.52 -16.77 -4.50
N PRO A 147 -6.80 -17.86 -3.77
CA PRO A 147 -7.77 -17.84 -2.67
C PRO A 147 -7.33 -16.91 -1.52
N PRO A 148 -8.27 -16.22 -0.83
CA PRO A 148 -7.96 -15.33 0.29
C PRO A 148 -7.08 -15.95 1.39
N GLN A 149 -7.27 -17.24 1.68
CA GLN A 149 -6.50 -18.00 2.67
C GLN A 149 -5.03 -18.09 2.26
N THR A 150 -4.77 -18.36 0.99
CA THR A 150 -3.41 -18.41 0.43
C THR A 150 -2.78 -17.01 0.40
N ILE A 151 -3.54 -15.96 0.09
CA ILE A 151 -3.06 -14.58 0.15
C ILE A 151 -2.62 -14.24 1.59
N ARG A 152 -3.43 -14.61 2.59
CA ARG A 152 -3.09 -14.39 4.00
C ARG A 152 -1.89 -15.22 4.43
N ALA A 153 -1.81 -16.49 4.03
CA ALA A 153 -0.66 -17.36 4.32
C ALA A 153 0.64 -16.79 3.74
N ASN A 154 0.61 -16.28 2.50
CA ASN A 154 1.76 -15.62 1.87
C ASN A 154 2.20 -14.38 2.65
N ALA A 155 1.25 -13.58 3.15
CA ALA A 155 1.57 -12.41 3.96
C ALA A 155 2.29 -12.81 5.27
N LEU A 156 1.80 -13.84 5.95
CA LEU A 156 2.42 -14.38 7.17
C LEU A 156 3.81 -14.96 6.90
N ALA A 157 4.00 -15.66 5.78
CA ALA A 157 5.29 -16.20 5.36
C ALA A 157 6.32 -15.08 5.16
N ILE A 158 5.98 -14.06 4.36
CA ILE A 158 6.84 -12.87 4.14
C ILE A 158 7.24 -12.22 5.47
N ARG A 159 6.28 -12.12 6.41
CA ARG A 159 6.50 -11.52 7.71
C ARG A 159 7.47 -12.33 8.57
N SER A 160 7.29 -13.66 8.59
CA SER A 160 8.15 -14.60 9.31
C SER A 160 9.58 -14.60 8.75
N GLU A 161 9.72 -14.76 7.43
CA GLU A 161 11.01 -14.77 6.74
C GLU A 161 11.80 -13.47 6.97
N PHE A 162 11.13 -12.31 6.88
CA PHE A 162 11.79 -11.03 7.13
C PHE A 162 12.25 -10.90 8.58
N ASN A 163 11.46 -11.38 9.54
CA ASN A 163 11.84 -11.35 10.95
C ASN A 163 13.03 -12.29 11.24
N GLN A 164 13.03 -13.49 10.67
CA GLN A 164 14.14 -14.44 10.80
C GLN A 164 15.44 -13.89 10.21
N ALA A 165 15.40 -13.39 8.97
CA ALA A 165 16.57 -12.79 8.33
C ALA A 165 17.09 -11.58 9.13
N ARG A 166 16.20 -10.77 9.70
CA ARG A 166 16.62 -9.62 10.51
C ARG A 166 17.36 -10.03 11.79
N LEU A 167 16.99 -11.15 12.41
CA LEU A 167 17.67 -11.68 13.60
C LEU A 167 19.02 -12.29 13.23
N SER A 168 19.16 -12.94 12.08
CA SER A 168 20.43 -13.54 11.65
C SER A 168 21.54 -12.53 11.36
N PHE A 169 21.20 -11.25 11.10
CA PHE A 169 22.18 -10.17 10.89
C PHE A 169 22.50 -9.36 12.16
N GLN A 170 21.97 -9.75 13.33
CA GLN A 170 22.27 -9.11 14.62
C GLN A 170 23.35 -9.85 15.42
N HIS A 171 23.88 -10.94 14.87
CA HIS A 171 25.05 -11.69 15.34
C HIS A 171 26.21 -11.50 14.35
#